data_AF-A0AAV8WPH1-F1
#
_entry.id   AF-A0AAV8WPH1-F1
#
_cell.length_a   1.000
_cell.length_b   1.000
_cell.length_c   1.000
_cell.angle_alpha   90.00
_cell.angle_beta   90.00
_cell.angle_gamma   90.00
#
_symmetry.space_group_name_H-M   'P 1'
#
loop_
_entity.id
_entity.type
_entity.pdbx_description
1 polymer ?
#
loop_
_entity_poly.entity_id
_entity_poly.type
_entity_poly.pdbx_seq_one_letter_code
_entity_poly.pdbx_strand_id
1 'polypeptide(L)'
;MDENTFKSITKYSYCRETISTTDKLIITLRYLATGESFRSLIFNYRVSESTISLFVPVVCEAIYEELKEEYLKVSYFGGSNHSC
;
A
#
# COMPACT_ATOMS: atom_id res chain seq x y z
N MET A 1 16.92 17.37 -38.17
CA MET A 1 17.09 16.08 -37.47
C MET A 1 16.62 16.33 -36.05
N ASP A 2 15.39 15.93 -35.82
CA ASP A 2 14.54 16.44 -34.77
C ASP A 2 14.71 15.53 -33.56
N GLU A 3 15.43 16.02 -32.54
CA GLU A 3 15.68 15.35 -31.25
C GLU A 3 14.40 15.25 -30.39
N ASN A 4 13.23 15.18 -31.02
CA ASN A 4 11.94 15.25 -30.35
C ASN A 4 11.04 14.04 -30.63
N THR A 5 11.54 13.02 -31.34
CA THR A 5 10.77 11.80 -31.65
C THR A 5 11.30 10.55 -30.92
N PHE A 6 12.49 10.59 -30.32
CA PHE A 6 13.03 9.43 -29.57
C PHE A 6 12.61 9.40 -28.09
N LYS A 7 12.25 10.54 -27.50
CA LYS A 7 11.87 10.61 -26.07
C LYS A 7 10.40 10.30 -25.78
N SER A 8 9.61 10.03 -26.82
CA SER A 8 8.21 9.63 -26.76
C SER A 8 8.00 8.11 -26.81
N ILE A 9 9.06 7.32 -26.98
CA ILE A 9 8.94 5.86 -27.19
C ILE A 9 9.13 5.05 -25.90
N THR A 10 9.81 5.56 -24.87
CA THR A 10 9.92 4.83 -23.59
C THR A 10 10.31 5.75 -22.43
N LYS A 11 9.32 6.41 -21.81
CA LYS A 11 9.49 6.91 -20.43
C LYS A 11 8.55 6.16 -19.49
N TYR A 12 8.52 4.84 -19.64
CA TYR A 12 8.11 3.96 -18.56
C TYR A 12 9.34 3.75 -17.67
N SER A 13 9.25 4.34 -16.48
CA SER A 13 9.88 3.86 -15.27
C SER A 13 11.38 3.53 -15.38
N TYR A 14 12.20 4.52 -15.06
CA TYR A 14 13.44 4.23 -14.34
C TYR A 14 13.04 3.68 -12.96
N CYS A 15 12.62 2.41 -12.92
CA CYS A 15 12.37 1.63 -11.71
C CYS A 15 13.72 1.41 -11.03
N ARG A 16 14.18 2.45 -10.33
CA ARG A 16 15.23 2.40 -9.33
C ARG A 16 14.79 1.37 -8.30
N GLU A 17 15.21 0.11 -8.45
CA GLU A 17 14.90 -1.02 -7.56
C GLU A 17 13.47 -0.94 -7.03
N THR A 18 12.47 -1.22 -7.88
CA THR A 18 11.09 -1.30 -7.40
C THR A 18 11.05 -2.37 -6.33
N ILE A 19 10.97 -1.94 -5.07
CA ILE A 19 10.62 -2.75 -3.92
C ILE A 19 9.50 -3.67 -4.38
N SER A 20 9.74 -4.97 -4.33
CA SER A 20 8.81 -5.96 -4.86
C SER A 20 7.46 -5.78 -4.19
N THR A 21 6.36 -6.11 -4.87
CA THR A 21 5.02 -6.10 -4.25
C THR A 21 5.02 -6.89 -2.94
N THR A 22 5.78 -7.99 -2.89
CA THR A 22 6.00 -8.80 -1.69
C THR A 22 6.73 -8.03 -0.58
N ASP A 23 7.79 -7.29 -0.90
CA ASP A 23 8.54 -6.53 0.10
C ASP A 23 7.69 -5.39 0.69
N LYS A 24 6.91 -4.70 -0.15
CA LYS A 24 5.95 -3.69 0.33
C LYS A 24 4.95 -4.31 1.30
N LEU A 25 4.43 -5.50 0.98
CA LEU A 25 3.52 -6.23 1.85
C LEU A 25 4.18 -6.59 3.19
N ILE A 26 5.41 -7.12 3.17
CA ILE A 26 6.16 -7.48 4.38
C ILE A 26 6.40 -6.25 5.27
N ILE A 27 6.80 -5.14 4.68
CA ILE A 27 7.05 -3.88 5.40
C ILE A 27 5.76 -3.37 6.04
N THR A 28 4.65 -3.35 5.30
CA THR A 28 3.34 -2.93 5.82
C THR A 28 2.85 -3.86 6.91
N LEU A 29 2.98 -5.18 6.76
CA LEU A 29 2.61 -6.15 7.80
C LEU A 29 3.46 -5.98 9.05
N ARG A 30 4.77 -5.70 8.91
CA ARG A 30 5.61 -5.37 10.07
C ARG A 30 5.12 -4.11 10.77
N TYR A 31 4.85 -3.05 10.01
CA TYR A 31 4.31 -1.80 10.54
C TYR A 31 3.01 -2.04 11.33
N LEU A 32 2.08 -2.82 10.77
CA LEU A 32 0.81 -3.16 11.43
C LEU A 32 0.99 -4.05 12.68
N ALA A 33 1.86 -5.06 12.61
CA ALA A 33 2.07 -6.01 13.70
C ALA A 33 2.83 -5.39 14.89
N THR A 34 3.76 -4.47 14.62
CA THR A 34 4.67 -3.92 15.63
C THR A 34 4.28 -2.50 16.06
N GLY A 35 3.51 -1.77 15.25
CA GLY A 35 3.06 -0.41 15.55
C GLY A 35 4.18 0.64 15.56
N GLU A 36 5.32 0.35 14.92
CA GLU A 36 6.49 1.23 14.93
C GLU A 36 6.30 2.44 14.01
N SER A 37 6.95 3.55 14.32
CA SER A 37 6.95 4.72 13.44
C SER A 37 7.71 4.47 12.12
N PHE A 38 7.36 5.19 11.05
CA PHE A 38 8.07 5.07 9.76
C PHE A 38 9.59 5.28 9.87
N ARG A 39 10.06 6.12 10.81
CA ARG A 39 11.49 6.32 11.08
C ARG A 39 12.20 5.03 11.50
N SER A 40 11.55 4.22 12.33
CA SER A 40 12.08 2.91 12.75
C SER A 40 12.16 1.95 11.56
N LEU A 41 11.15 1.97 10.67
CA LEU A 41 11.15 1.13 9.46
C LEU A 41 12.22 1.53 8.45
N ILE A 42 12.56 2.82 8.32
CA ILE A 42 13.68 3.27 7.48
C ILE A 42 14.98 2.61 7.95
N PHE A 43 15.21 2.54 9.26
CA PHE A 43 16.44 1.98 9.82
C PHE A 43 16.52 0.45 9.60
N ASN A 44 15.39 -0.24 9.71
CA ASN A 44 15.31 -1.69 9.53
C ASN A 44 15.37 -2.11 8.05
N TYR A 45 14.63 -1.45 7.17
CA TYR A 45 14.44 -1.86 5.78
C TYR A 45 15.26 -1.06 4.78
N ARG A 46 15.95 0.02 5.23
CA ARG A 46 16.73 0.94 4.37
C ARG A 46 15.91 1.57 3.25
N VAL A 47 14.61 1.69 3.44
CA VAL A 47 13.68 2.36 2.52
C VAL A 47 13.41 3.77 3.03
N SER A 48 13.42 4.76 2.15
CA SER A 48 13.12 6.15 2.51
C SER A 48 11.69 6.33 3.03
N GLU A 49 11.52 7.23 4.01
CA GLU A 49 10.22 7.58 4.60
C GLU A 49 9.16 7.90 3.54
N SER A 50 9.56 8.71 2.55
CA SER A 50 8.69 9.12 1.45
C SER A 50 8.13 7.92 0.69
N THR A 51 8.94 6.89 0.47
CA THR A 51 8.52 5.68 -0.23
C THR A 51 7.55 4.86 0.61
N ILE A 52 7.85 4.70 1.90
CA ILE A 52 6.97 4.00 2.85
C ILE A 52 5.61 4.68 2.91
N SER A 53 5.60 6.01 3.08
CA SER A 53 4.36 6.79 3.13
C SER A 53 3.54 6.71 1.83
N LEU A 54 4.18 6.47 0.68
CA LEU A 54 3.48 6.31 -0.59
C LEU A 54 2.79 4.95 -0.73
N PHE A 55 3.44 3.84 -0.33
CA PHE A 55 2.86 2.51 -0.54
C PHE A 55 2.09 1.95 0.65
N VAL A 56 2.40 2.34 1.90
CA VAL A 56 1.69 1.84 3.09
C VAL A 56 0.17 2.01 2.98
N PRO A 57 -0.39 3.19 2.65
CA PRO A 57 -1.85 3.33 2.53
C PRO A 57 -2.42 2.45 1.43
N VAL A 58 -1.74 2.34 0.28
CA VAL A 58 -2.18 1.49 -0.85
C VAL A 58 -2.23 0.01 -0.47
N VAL A 59 -1.21 -0.47 0.26
CA VAL A 59 -1.16 -1.86 0.71
C VAL A 59 -2.18 -2.11 1.82
N CYS A 60 -2.35 -1.17 2.76
CA CYS A 60 -3.38 -1.27 3.79
C CYS A 60 -4.79 -1.33 3.20
N GLU A 61 -5.08 -0.52 2.18
CA GLU A 61 -6.35 -0.56 1.46
C GLU A 61 -6.56 -1.91 0.77
N ALA A 62 -5.56 -2.43 0.06
CA ALA A 62 -5.65 -3.75 -0.54
C ALA A 62 -5.88 -4.87 0.49
N ILE A 63 -5.17 -4.83 1.64
CA ILE A 63 -5.39 -5.77 2.74
C ILE A 63 -6.81 -5.64 3.29
N TYR A 64 -7.29 -4.42 3.48
CA TYR A 64 -8.64 -4.15 3.98
C TYR A 64 -9.69 -4.70 3.02
N GLU A 65 -9.56 -4.45 1.73
CA GLU A 65 -10.52 -4.91 0.71
C GLU A 65 -10.63 -6.44 0.66
N GLU A 66 -9.52 -7.17 0.83
CA GLU A 66 -9.53 -8.64 0.84
C GLU A 66 -10.03 -9.21 2.17
N LEU A 67 -9.66 -8.61 3.31
CA LEU A 67 -10.01 -9.14 4.63
C LEU A 67 -11.36 -8.65 5.15
N LYS A 68 -11.92 -7.56 4.61
CA LYS A 68 -13.16 -6.98 5.13
C LYS A 68 -14.34 -7.94 5.04
N GLU A 69 -14.41 -8.73 3.97
CA GLU A 69 -15.54 -9.62 3.73
C GLU A 69 -15.53 -10.82 4.69
N GLU A 70 -14.35 -11.32 5.06
CA GLU A 70 -14.21 -12.49 5.93
C GLU A 70 -14.09 -12.13 7.42
N TYR A 71 -13.33 -11.08 7.77
CA TYR A 71 -12.97 -10.76 9.15
C TYR A 71 -13.63 -9.49 9.71
N LEU A 72 -14.05 -8.56 8.84
CA LEU A 72 -14.69 -7.30 9.26
C LEU A 72 -16.19 -7.33 8.99
N LYS A 73 -16.84 -8.48 9.25
CA LYS A 73 -18.30 -8.57 9.31
C LYS A 73 -18.78 -7.70 10.47
N VAL A 74 -18.88 -6.40 10.23
CA VAL A 74 -19.54 -5.45 11.10
C VAL A 74 -21.00 -5.83 11.04
N SER A 75 -21.40 -6.67 11.98
CA SER A 75 -22.79 -6.80 12.38
C SER A 75 -23.20 -5.43 12.91
N TYR A 76 -23.53 -4.51 12.02
CA TYR A 76 -24.50 -3.49 12.38
C TYR A 76 -25.71 -4.31 12.82
N PHE A 77 -25.97 -4.25 14.13
CA PHE A 77 -27.26 -4.54 14.69
C PHE A 77 -28.23 -3.56 14.01
N GLY A 78 -28.60 -3.86 12.77
CA GLY A 78 -29.68 -3.23 12.06
C GLY A 78 -30.92 -3.69 12.77
N GLY A 79 -31.42 -2.83 13.66
CA GLY A 79 -32.79 -2.92 14.14
C GLY A 79 -33.67 -3.16 12.93
N SER A 80 -34.29 -4.32 12.89
CA SER A 80 -35.29 -4.70 11.91
C SER A 80 -36.48 -3.76 12.05
N ASN A 81 -36.43 -2.64 11.35
CA ASN A 81 -37.62 -1.86 11.05
C ASN A 81 -38.28 -2.51 9.84
N HIS A 82 -38.79 -3.72 10.02
CA HIS A 82 -39.94 -4.16 9.24
C HIS A 82 -41.12 -3.33 9.77
N SER A 83 -41.30 -2.12 9.22
CA SER A 83 -42.52 -1.35 9.39
C SER A 83 -43.26 -1.34 8.07
N CYS A 84 -44.52 -1.81 8.20
CA CYS A 84 -45.69 -1.69 7.34
C CYS A 84 -45.62 -2.20 5.90
#